data_AF-A0A1I9WL91-F1
#
_entry.id   AF-A0A1I9WL91-F1
#
_cell.length_a   1.000
_cell.length_b   1.000
_cell.length_c   1.000
_cell.angle_alpha   90.00
_cell.angle_beta   90.00
_cell.angle_gamma   90.00
#
_symmetry.space_group_name_H-M   'P 1'
#
loop_
_entity.id
_entity.type
_entity.pdbx_description
1 polymer ?
#
loop_
_entity_poly.entity_id
_entity_poly.type
_entity_poly.pdbx_seq_one_letter_code
_entity_poly.pdbx_strand_id
1 'polypeptide(L)'
;MMHYVKVFMAIAVMSSIHENAFGQSIGYGSCPNVDALGHFEPEKYTGRWYEIERVISTFHPCGSCVTADYDAEKDSSGKPTGNILVTETMTNWLGYIKSKSGRAVPLDKSTTDAKYVVSFQGASSNSSYWVLNTDYS
;
A
#
# COMPACT_ATOMS: atom_id res chain seq x y z
N MET A 1 37.55 22.65 -0.78
CA MET A 1 37.42 21.87 -2.05
C MET A 1 37.12 20.39 -1.79
N MET A 2 37.89 19.68 -0.97
CA MET A 2 37.72 18.23 -0.71
C MET A 2 36.42 17.84 0.05
N HIS A 3 35.85 18.73 0.86
CA HIS A 3 34.55 18.50 1.52
C HIS A 3 33.36 18.50 0.56
N TYR A 4 33.36 19.41 -0.43
CA TYR A 4 32.28 19.49 -1.42
C TYR A 4 32.23 18.24 -2.31
N VAL A 5 33.39 17.65 -2.63
CA VAL A 5 33.48 16.40 -3.41
C VAL A 5 32.88 15.21 -2.66
N LYS A 6 33.12 15.11 -1.34
CA LYS A 6 32.55 14.05 -0.50
C LYS A 6 31.03 14.17 -0.37
N VAL A 7 30.52 15.40 -0.20
CA VAL A 7 29.08 15.66 -0.15
C VAL A 7 28.41 15.34 -1.49
N PHE A 8 29.03 15.74 -2.60
CA PHE A 8 28.53 15.40 -3.95
C PHE A 8 28.49 13.89 -4.20
N MET A 9 29.53 13.15 -3.80
CA MET A 9 29.53 11.68 -3.92
C MET A 9 28.45 11.05 -3.04
N ALA A 10 28.24 11.52 -1.82
CA ALA A 10 27.19 10.99 -0.94
C ALA A 10 25.79 11.20 -1.53
N ILE A 11 25.51 12.36 -2.13
CA ILE A 11 24.23 12.65 -2.80
C ILE A 11 24.06 11.77 -4.05
N ALA A 12 25.14 11.58 -4.84
CA ALA A 12 25.11 10.73 -6.03
C ALA A 12 24.85 9.25 -5.68
N VAL A 13 25.41 8.75 -4.57
CA VAL A 13 25.17 7.37 -4.11
C VAL A 13 23.73 7.19 -3.63
N MET A 14 23.16 8.15 -2.90
CA MET A 14 21.77 8.10 -2.42
C MET A 14 20.74 8.16 -3.56
N SER A 15 21.06 8.80 -4.68
CA SER A 15 20.18 8.88 -5.86
C SER A 15 20.25 7.65 -6.78
N SER A 16 21.24 6.77 -6.59
CA SER A 16 21.38 5.51 -7.34
C SER A 16 20.64 4.33 -6.71
N ILE A 17 20.03 4.48 -5.52
CA ILE A 17 19.22 3.46 -4.87
C ILE A 17 17.75 3.86 -5.05
N HIS A 18 17.24 3.74 -6.28
CA HIS A 18 15.82 3.94 -6.57
C HIS A 18 15.25 2.61 -7.03
N GLU A 19 14.49 1.98 -6.15
CA GLU A 19 13.58 0.92 -6.55
C GLU A 19 12.44 1.58 -7.33
N ASN A 20 12.37 1.31 -8.63
CA ASN A 20 11.27 1.79 -9.45
C ASN A 20 10.03 0.96 -9.15
N ALA A 21 9.16 1.44 -8.28
CA ALA A 21 7.81 0.92 -8.18
C ALA A 21 6.97 1.51 -9.32
N PHE A 22 6.48 0.66 -10.23
CA PHE A 22 5.52 1.10 -11.25
C PHE A 22 4.17 1.40 -10.57
N GLY A 23 3.78 2.68 -10.55
CA GLY A 23 2.43 3.12 -10.15
C GLY A 23 1.37 2.86 -11.24
N GLN A 24 0.09 3.07 -10.91
CA GLN A 24 -1.01 2.89 -11.86
C GLN A 24 -0.86 3.78 -13.10
N SER A 25 -0.86 3.21 -14.30
CA SER A 25 -0.76 3.96 -15.57
C SER A 25 -2.03 3.75 -16.39
N ILE A 26 -2.73 4.84 -16.73
CA ILE A 26 -3.79 4.78 -17.74
C ILE A 26 -3.10 4.82 -19.10
N GLY A 27 -3.09 3.69 -19.79
CA GLY A 27 -2.40 3.52 -21.05
C GLY A 27 -3.12 2.56 -21.98
N TYR A 28 -2.65 2.51 -23.23
CA TYR A 28 -3.11 1.53 -24.20
C TYR A 28 -2.44 0.17 -23.94
N GLY A 29 -3.17 -0.91 -24.20
CA GLY A 29 -2.67 -2.29 -24.06
C GLY A 29 -3.15 -2.97 -22.79
N SER A 30 -2.57 -4.14 -22.50
CA SER A 30 -2.85 -4.91 -21.28
C SER A 30 -2.07 -4.34 -20.09
N CYS A 31 -2.58 -4.57 -18.88
CA CYS A 31 -1.84 -4.25 -17.67
C CYS A 31 -0.48 -4.94 -17.67
N PRO A 32 0.61 -4.25 -17.26
CA PRO A 32 1.91 -4.88 -17.13
C PRO A 32 1.83 -6.01 -16.09
N ASN A 33 2.58 -7.08 -16.33
CA ASN A 33 2.78 -8.10 -15.31
C ASN A 33 3.82 -7.58 -14.33
N VAL A 34 3.43 -7.38 -13.07
CA VAL A 34 4.32 -6.93 -12.00
C VAL A 34 4.38 -7.99 -10.91
N ASP A 35 5.58 -8.21 -10.40
CA ASP A 35 5.79 -9.15 -9.31
C ASP A 35 5.46 -8.47 -7.98
N ALA A 36 4.63 -9.13 -7.18
CA ALA A 36 4.37 -8.69 -5.81
C ALA A 36 5.51 -9.18 -4.90
N LEU A 37 5.68 -8.51 -3.76
CA LEU A 37 6.64 -8.92 -2.75
C LEU A 37 6.34 -10.35 -2.27
N GLY A 38 7.29 -11.26 -2.45
CA GLY A 38 7.23 -12.62 -1.91
C GLY A 38 7.59 -12.65 -0.42
N HIS A 39 7.30 -13.75 0.26
CA HIS A 39 7.56 -13.91 1.71
C HIS A 39 6.98 -12.77 2.57
N PHE A 40 5.83 -12.25 2.15
CA PHE A 40 5.15 -11.18 2.85
C PHE A 40 4.62 -11.66 4.22
N GLU A 41 4.80 -10.82 5.24
CA GLU A 41 4.38 -11.08 6.62
C GLU A 41 3.24 -10.12 7.00
N PRO A 42 1.96 -10.53 6.87
CA PRO A 42 0.81 -9.62 7.02
C PRO A 42 0.73 -8.97 8.40
N GLU A 43 1.21 -9.68 9.42
CA GLU A 43 1.23 -9.20 10.80
C GLU A 43 2.19 -8.04 11.01
N LYS A 44 3.32 -8.02 10.28
CA LYS A 44 4.29 -6.92 10.33
C LYS A 44 3.81 -5.69 9.57
N TYR A 45 2.84 -5.86 8.68
CA TYR A 45 2.23 -4.76 7.93
C TYR A 45 1.12 -4.02 8.71
N THR A 46 0.87 -4.43 9.96
CA THR A 46 -0.14 -3.80 10.83
C THR A 46 0.31 -2.46 11.40
N GLY A 47 -0.64 -1.67 11.88
CA GLY A 47 -0.41 -0.31 12.38
C GLY A 47 -0.84 0.77 11.39
N ARG A 48 -0.45 2.01 11.68
CA ARG A 48 -0.85 3.18 10.91
C ARG A 48 0.13 3.48 9.79
N TRP A 49 -0.39 3.55 8.57
CA TRP A 49 0.32 4.02 7.39
C TRP A 49 -0.20 5.38 6.96
N TYR A 50 0.71 6.21 6.44
CA TYR A 50 0.41 7.54 5.91
C TYR A 50 0.62 7.52 4.40
N GLU A 51 -0.37 8.00 3.67
CA GLU A 51 -0.21 8.16 2.23
C GLU A 51 0.67 9.39 1.95
N ILE A 52 1.86 9.16 1.39
CA ILE A 52 2.80 10.23 1.04
C ILE A 52 2.55 10.71 -0.39
N GLU A 53 2.34 9.75 -1.30
CA GLU A 53 2.09 10.00 -2.71
C GLU A 53 1.04 9.03 -3.24
N ARG A 54 0.31 9.46 -4.27
CA ARG A 54 -0.60 8.60 -5.03
C ARG A 54 -0.50 8.91 -6.51
N VAL A 55 -0.81 7.91 -7.32
CA VAL A 55 -1.20 8.17 -8.70
C VAL A 55 -2.66 8.61 -8.73
N ILE A 56 -3.02 9.46 -9.69
CA ILE A 56 -4.38 9.94 -9.87
C ILE A 56 -5.30 8.73 -10.07
N SER A 57 -6.27 8.58 -9.16
CA SER A 57 -7.21 7.46 -9.11
C SER A 57 -8.62 8.00 -8.89
N THR A 58 -9.60 7.42 -9.57
CA THR A 58 -11.02 7.75 -9.39
C THR A 58 -11.60 7.21 -8.07
N PHE A 59 -10.92 6.25 -7.44
CA PHE A 59 -11.40 5.60 -6.23
C PHE A 59 -11.18 6.46 -4.98
N HIS A 60 -10.11 7.28 -4.95
CA HIS A 60 -9.77 8.18 -3.84
C HIS A 60 -9.84 9.64 -4.29
N PRO A 61 -11.04 10.25 -4.30
CA PRO A 61 -11.20 11.62 -4.78
C PRO A 61 -10.49 12.60 -3.85
N CYS A 62 -9.46 13.29 -4.36
CA CYS A 62 -8.78 14.49 -3.83
C CYS A 62 -8.87 14.76 -2.31
N GLY A 63 -8.69 13.73 -1.48
CA GLY A 63 -8.64 13.83 -0.02
C GLY A 63 -7.23 14.06 0.48
N SER A 64 -7.09 14.85 1.53
CA SER A 64 -5.83 15.12 2.24
C SER A 64 -5.79 14.40 3.59
N CYS A 65 -4.59 14.36 4.19
CA CYS A 65 -4.35 13.73 5.49
C CYS A 65 -4.82 12.25 5.51
N VAL A 66 -4.49 11.50 4.45
CA VAL A 66 -4.94 10.12 4.30
C VAL A 66 -4.12 9.20 5.18
N THR A 67 -4.81 8.41 6.00
CA THR A 67 -4.21 7.37 6.84
C THR A 67 -4.92 6.05 6.62
N ALA A 68 -4.17 4.95 6.66
CA ALA A 68 -4.71 3.60 6.69
C ALA A 68 -4.26 2.91 7.99
N ASP A 69 -5.21 2.58 8.84
CA ASP A 69 -4.97 1.79 10.05
C ASP A 69 -5.23 0.32 9.74
N TYR A 70 -4.18 -0.50 9.81
CA TYR A 70 -4.24 -1.93 9.52
C TYR A 70 -4.21 -2.78 10.80
N ASP A 71 -5.06 -3.80 10.83
CA ASP A 71 -5.11 -4.81 11.89
C ASP A 71 -5.07 -6.22 11.30
N ALA A 72 -4.38 -7.14 11.99
CA ALA A 72 -4.40 -8.55 11.62
C ALA A 72 -5.73 -9.17 12.02
N GLU A 73 -6.44 -9.78 11.07
CA GLU A 73 -7.64 -10.53 11.40
C GLU A 73 -7.25 -11.84 12.09
N LYS A 74 -7.94 -12.15 13.19
CA LYS A 74 -7.74 -13.37 13.97
C LYS A 74 -8.98 -14.26 13.91
N ASP A 75 -8.76 -15.57 13.89
CA ASP A 75 -9.82 -16.56 14.02
C ASP A 75 -10.36 -16.63 15.46
N SER A 76 -11.35 -17.50 15.69
CA SER A 76 -11.95 -17.71 17.02
C SER A 76 -10.97 -18.22 18.09
N SER A 77 -9.81 -18.74 17.68
CA SER A 77 -8.75 -19.20 18.57
C SER A 77 -7.65 -18.15 18.77
N GLY A 78 -7.81 -16.95 18.19
CA GLY A 78 -6.86 -15.86 18.28
C GLY A 78 -5.67 -15.98 17.33
N LYS A 79 -5.68 -16.91 16.38
CA LYS A 79 -4.61 -17.08 15.40
C LYS A 79 -4.81 -16.17 14.19
N PRO A 80 -3.74 -15.58 13.63
CA PRO A 80 -3.82 -14.77 12.42
C PRO A 80 -4.37 -15.60 11.24
N THR A 81 -5.32 -15.05 10.51
CA THR A 81 -5.92 -15.70 9.34
C THR A 81 -5.16 -15.43 8.04
N GLY A 82 -4.18 -14.51 8.08
CA GLY A 82 -3.50 -13.94 6.91
C GLY A 82 -4.28 -12.81 6.23
N ASN A 83 -5.52 -12.55 6.66
CA ASN A 83 -6.31 -11.41 6.18
C ASN A 83 -5.95 -10.15 6.97
N ILE A 84 -6.05 -8.99 6.31
CA ILE A 84 -5.78 -7.69 6.91
C ILE A 84 -7.09 -6.90 6.93
N LEU A 85 -7.44 -6.35 8.08
CA LEU A 85 -8.50 -5.36 8.21
C LEU A 85 -7.90 -3.97 8.00
N VAL A 86 -8.61 -3.10 7.30
CA VAL A 86 -8.15 -1.74 7.05
C VAL A 86 -9.25 -0.75 7.42
N THR A 87 -8.89 0.32 8.10
CA THR A 87 -9.72 1.52 8.20
C THR A 87 -8.97 2.69 7.59
N GLU A 88 -9.48 3.19 6.48
CA GLU A 88 -8.93 4.36 5.83
C GLU A 88 -9.67 5.60 6.30
N THR A 89 -8.93 6.68 6.55
CA THR A 89 -9.47 7.98 6.93
C THR A 89 -8.85 9.07 6.07
N MET A 90 -9.66 10.04 5.63
CA MET A 90 -9.21 11.20 4.86
C MET A 90 -10.04 12.44 5.20
N THR A 91 -9.48 13.61 4.95
CA THR A 91 -10.21 14.89 4.95
C THR A 91 -10.56 15.24 3.50
N ASN A 92 -11.84 15.43 3.19
CA ASN A 92 -12.24 15.81 1.85
C ASN A 92 -12.01 17.31 1.58
N TRP A 93 -12.23 17.74 0.34
CA TRP A 93 -12.06 19.14 -0.08
C TRP A 93 -12.97 20.15 0.64
N LEU A 94 -14.04 19.68 1.31
CA LEU A 94 -14.93 20.50 2.15
C LEU A 94 -14.46 20.57 3.62
N GLY A 95 -13.36 19.91 3.98
CA GLY A 95 -12.83 19.86 5.34
C GLY A 95 -13.48 18.80 6.24
N TYR A 96 -14.37 17.95 5.70
CA TYR A 96 -14.99 16.87 6.48
C TYR A 96 -14.10 15.64 6.52
N ILE A 97 -13.96 15.07 7.72
CA ILE A 97 -13.32 13.76 7.91
C ILE A 97 -14.28 12.68 7.40
N LYS A 98 -13.77 11.80 6.54
CA LYS A 98 -14.44 10.63 5.99
C LYS A 98 -13.62 9.40 6.32
N SER A 99 -14.29 8.31 6.68
CA SER A 99 -13.64 7.04 6.96
C SER A 99 -14.39 5.89 6.30
N LYS A 100 -13.65 4.86 5.90
CA LYS A 100 -14.18 3.61 5.34
C LYS A 100 -13.37 2.44 5.87
N SER A 101 -14.09 1.40 6.31
CA SER A 101 -13.47 0.13 6.69
C SER A 101 -13.55 -0.88 5.55
N GLY A 102 -12.53 -1.72 5.47
CA GLY A 102 -12.40 -2.75 4.47
C GLY A 102 -11.64 -3.96 5.00
N ARG A 103 -11.52 -4.95 4.12
CA ARG A 103 -10.89 -6.24 4.39
C ARG A 103 -10.12 -6.70 3.17
N ALA A 104 -8.88 -7.09 3.38
CA ALA A 104 -7.97 -7.65 2.39
C ALA A 104 -7.80 -9.14 2.64
N VAL A 105 -8.11 -9.95 1.62
CA VAL A 105 -7.98 -11.43 1.65
C VAL A 105 -6.89 -11.84 0.67
N PRO A 106 -5.95 -12.73 1.03
CA PRO A 106 -4.96 -13.24 0.09
C PRO A 106 -5.63 -13.81 -1.16
N LEU A 107 -5.14 -13.42 -2.32
CA LEU A 107 -5.64 -13.90 -3.61
C LEU A 107 -5.43 -15.42 -3.75
N ASP A 108 -4.26 -15.90 -3.29
CA ASP A 108 -3.93 -17.31 -3.20
C ASP A 108 -3.27 -17.62 -1.84
N LYS A 109 -4.01 -18.35 -0.99
CA LYS A 109 -3.56 -18.76 0.34
C LYS A 109 -2.47 -19.82 0.35
N SER A 110 -2.15 -20.42 -0.80
CA SER A 110 -1.05 -21.39 -0.94
C SER A 110 0.32 -20.71 -1.11
N THR A 111 0.33 -19.40 -1.36
CA THR A 111 1.54 -18.59 -1.55
C THR A 111 1.73 -17.60 -0.40
N THR A 112 2.93 -17.03 -0.32
CA THR A 112 3.24 -15.89 0.58
C THR A 112 3.45 -14.60 -0.21
N ASP A 113 2.96 -14.54 -1.45
CA ASP A 113 2.97 -13.32 -2.25
C ASP A 113 2.03 -12.29 -1.62
N ALA A 114 2.44 -11.02 -1.62
CA ALA A 114 1.64 -9.91 -1.12
C ALA A 114 0.50 -9.51 -2.08
N LYS A 115 -0.28 -10.50 -2.56
CA LYS A 115 -1.39 -10.30 -3.48
C LYS A 115 -2.72 -10.47 -2.76
N TYR A 116 -3.53 -9.42 -2.76
CA TYR A 116 -4.77 -9.35 -2.01
C TYR A 116 -5.95 -8.94 -2.89
N VAL A 117 -7.13 -9.43 -2.52
CA VAL A 117 -8.42 -8.89 -2.94
C VAL A 117 -8.97 -8.06 -1.79
N VAL A 118 -9.16 -6.77 -2.03
CA VAL A 118 -9.62 -5.79 -1.04
C VAL A 118 -11.08 -5.44 -1.31
N SER A 119 -11.89 -5.46 -0.26
CA SER A 119 -13.29 -5.06 -0.29
C SER A 119 -13.55 -4.00 0.78
N PHE A 120 -14.16 -2.87 0.40
CA PHE A 120 -14.60 -1.84 1.34
C PHE A 120 -16.10 -1.92 1.59
N GLN A 121 -16.52 -1.60 2.81
CA GLN A 121 -17.95 -1.54 3.14
C GLN A 121 -18.66 -0.48 2.29
N GLY A 122 -19.76 -0.87 1.65
CA GLY A 122 -20.53 -0.01 0.75
C GLY A 122 -19.93 0.20 -0.64
N ALA A 123 -18.79 -0.44 -0.97
CA ALA A 123 -18.29 -0.48 -2.35
C ALA A 123 -19.06 -1.53 -3.17
N SER A 124 -19.26 -1.24 -4.47
CA SER A 124 -19.97 -2.13 -5.40
C SER A 124 -19.10 -3.25 -5.97
N SER A 125 -17.78 -3.19 -5.77
CA SER A 125 -16.83 -4.16 -6.31
C SER A 125 -15.59 -4.26 -5.41
N ASN A 126 -14.89 -5.39 -5.55
CA ASN A 126 -13.61 -5.64 -4.92
C ASN A 126 -12.47 -5.24 -5.85
N SER A 127 -11.32 -4.89 -5.29
CA SER A 127 -10.12 -4.48 -6.03
C SER A 127 -8.95 -5.42 -5.78
N SER A 128 -8.19 -5.73 -6.81
CA SER A 128 -6.88 -6.40 -6.67
C SER A 128 -5.84 -5.39 -6.17
N TYR A 129 -5.12 -5.73 -5.11
CA TYR A 129 -4.04 -4.93 -4.52
C TYR A 129 -2.79 -5.78 -4.35
N TRP A 130 -1.65 -5.23 -4.75
CA TRP A 130 -0.34 -5.85 -4.61
C TRP A 130 0.56 -4.94 -3.80
N VAL A 131 1.22 -5.48 -2.77
CA VAL A 131 2.36 -4.79 -2.16
C VAL A 131 3.57 -5.11 -3.00
N LEU A 132 4.11 -4.11 -3.68
CA LEU A 132 5.28 -4.29 -4.55
C LEU A 132 6.58 -4.30 -3.74
N ASN A 133 6.66 -3.46 -2.71
CA ASN A 133 7.74 -3.48 -1.72
C ASN A 133 7.27 -2.88 -0.39
N THR A 134 7.87 -3.32 0.71
CA THR A 134 7.83 -2.73 2.04
C THR A 134 8.95 -3.30 2.90
N ASP A 135 9.52 -2.48 3.78
CA ASP A 135 10.40 -2.89 4.88
C ASP A 135 9.64 -3.00 6.21
N TYR A 136 8.32 -2.76 6.20
CA TYR A 136 7.39 -2.75 7.32
C TYR A 136 7.54 -1.57 8.30
N SER A 137 8.29 -0.49 7.97
CA SER A 137 8.52 0.64 8.89
C SER A 137 8.34 2.04 8.29
#